data_AF-A0A2V7WYW2-F1
#
_entry.id   AF-A0A2V7WYW2-F1
#
_cell.length_a   1.000
_cell.length_b   1.000
_cell.length_c   1.000
_cell.angle_alpha   90.00
_cell.angle_beta   90.00
_cell.angle_gamma   90.00
#
_symmetry.space_group_name_H-M   'P 1'
#
loop_
_entity.id
_entity.type
_entity.pdbx_description
1 polymer ?
#
loop_
_entity_poly.entity_id
_entity_poly.type
_entity_poly.pdbx_seq_one_letter_code
_entity_poly.pdbx_strand_id
1 'polypeptide(L)'
;MAARTELDTLLAAMEEAFERKAWHGPNLRGAIRGLDPAVACRRPARGRHSIWELVVHAAYWKYAVRRRLAGDKRKSFALTGTNWFSRPDEPSAPAWTQDVAPAARRVGRQSQHAGGAAARDCVP
;
A
#
# COMPACT_ATOMS: atom_id res chain seq x y z
N MET A 1 2.34 -25.56 -14.86
CA MET A 1 2.25 -24.33 -14.06
C MET A 1 3.67 -23.86 -13.78
N ALA A 2 4.05 -22.64 -14.13
CA ALA A 2 5.31 -22.08 -13.66
C ALA A 2 5.28 -21.98 -12.13
N ALA A 3 6.37 -22.39 -11.46
CA ALA A 3 6.51 -22.23 -10.02
C ALA A 3 6.53 -20.73 -9.68
N ARG A 4 5.76 -20.31 -8.67
CA ARG A 4 5.85 -18.96 -8.13
C ARG A 4 7.22 -18.77 -7.50
N THR A 5 7.86 -17.65 -7.79
CA THR A 5 9.07 -17.25 -7.07
C THR A 5 8.73 -16.84 -5.63
N GLU A 6 9.75 -16.73 -4.77
CA GLU A 6 9.58 -16.16 -3.43
C GLU A 6 9.04 -14.72 -3.51
N LEU A 7 9.50 -13.96 -4.50
CA LEU A 7 9.03 -12.59 -4.76
C LEU A 7 7.54 -12.56 -5.11
N ASP A 8 7.08 -13.46 -5.97
CA ASP A 8 5.66 -13.58 -6.32
C ASP A 8 4.81 -13.92 -5.09
N THR A 9 5.35 -14.73 -4.18
CA THR A 9 4.68 -15.11 -2.94
C THR A 9 4.55 -13.91 -1.99
N LEU A 10 5.60 -13.11 -1.83
CA LEU A 10 5.57 -11.89 -1.02
C LEU A 10 4.60 -10.84 -1.59
N LEU A 11 4.61 -10.65 -2.92
CA LEU A 11 3.69 -9.74 -3.58
C LEU A 11 2.22 -10.20 -3.43
N ALA A 12 1.97 -11.50 -3.53
CA ALA A 12 0.64 -12.07 -3.30
C ALA A 12 0.17 -11.89 -1.85
N ALA A 13 1.04 -12.13 -0.86
CA ALA A 13 0.72 -11.90 0.55
C ALA A 13 0.40 -10.42 0.84
N MET A 14 1.16 -9.50 0.23
CA MET A 14 0.86 -8.07 0.32
C MET A 14 -0.49 -7.70 -0.33
N GLU A 15 -0.87 -8.32 -1.44
CA GLU A 15 -2.19 -8.10 -2.03
C GLU A 15 -3.31 -8.62 -1.12
N GLU A 16 -3.14 -9.80 -0.53
CA GLU A 16 -4.13 -10.42 0.35
C GLU A 16 -4.39 -9.54 1.58
N ALA A 17 -3.32 -9.03 2.20
CA ALA A 17 -3.39 -8.17 3.38
C ALA A 17 -4.14 -6.84 3.20
N PHE A 18 -4.45 -6.43 1.96
CA PHE A 18 -5.14 -5.16 1.68
C PHE A 18 -6.37 -5.26 0.78
N GLU A 19 -6.44 -6.25 -0.12
CA GLU A 19 -7.50 -6.30 -1.15
C GLU A 19 -8.41 -7.51 -1.05
N ARG A 20 -7.90 -8.64 -0.56
CA ARG A 20 -8.63 -9.91 -0.55
C ARG A 20 -9.07 -10.24 0.86
N LYS A 21 -9.92 -11.26 1.00
CA LYS A 21 -10.23 -11.81 2.32
C LYS A 21 -8.93 -12.32 2.93
N ALA A 22 -8.45 -11.62 3.96
CA ALA A 22 -7.26 -12.01 4.67
C ALA A 22 -7.60 -13.08 5.71
N TRP A 23 -6.68 -14.00 5.94
CA TRP A 23 -6.82 -15.05 6.95
C TRP A 23 -6.92 -14.50 8.38
N HIS A 24 -6.35 -13.32 8.64
CA HIS A 24 -6.31 -12.66 9.95
C HIS A 24 -7.51 -11.73 10.22
N GLY A 25 -8.62 -11.90 9.50
CA GLY A 25 -9.84 -11.07 9.65
C GLY A 25 -9.90 -9.88 8.68
N PRO A 26 -10.68 -8.83 8.99
CA PRO A 26 -10.84 -7.67 8.12
C PRO A 26 -9.48 -7.01 7.82
N ASN A 27 -9.13 -6.94 6.54
CA ASN A 27 -7.99 -6.14 6.10
C ASN A 27 -8.28 -4.64 6.25
N LEU A 28 -7.25 -3.79 6.08
CA LEU A 28 -7.40 -2.34 6.24
C LEU A 28 -8.53 -1.76 5.36
N ARG A 29 -8.63 -2.18 4.10
CA ARG A 29 -9.69 -1.74 3.18
C ARG A 29 -11.08 -2.14 3.67
N GLY A 30 -11.20 -3.32 4.27
CA GLY A 30 -12.42 -3.81 4.89
C GLY A 30 -12.78 -3.02 6.15
N ALA A 31 -11.79 -2.71 6.99
CA ALA A 31 -11.97 -1.98 8.25
C ALA A 31 -12.45 -0.54 8.04
N ILE A 32 -12.06 0.11 6.94
CA ILE A 32 -12.43 1.50 6.64
C ILE A 32 -13.61 1.63 5.67
N ARG A 33 -14.21 0.51 5.24
CA ARG A 33 -15.34 0.53 4.31
C ARG A 33 -16.55 1.17 4.98
N GLY A 34 -17.09 2.22 4.35
CA GLY A 34 -18.25 2.93 4.86
C GLY A 34 -17.96 3.83 6.08
N LEU A 35 -16.68 4.05 6.40
CA LEU A 35 -16.30 4.96 7.48
C LEU A 35 -16.67 6.40 7.12
N ASP A 36 -17.38 7.05 8.03
CA ASP A 36 -17.74 8.46 7.94
C ASP A 36 -16.46 9.34 8.01
N PRO A 37 -16.24 10.25 7.05
CA PRO A 37 -15.15 11.23 7.10
C PRO A 37 -15.07 12.01 8.42
N ALA A 38 -16.20 12.31 9.07
CA ALA A 38 -16.24 12.98 10.38
C ALA A 38 -15.68 12.12 11.51
N VAL A 39 -15.76 10.79 11.39
CA VAL A 39 -15.06 9.88 12.29
C VAL A 39 -13.58 9.78 11.90
N ALA A 40 -13.29 9.76 10.60
CA ALA A 40 -11.94 9.59 10.09
C ALA A 40 -10.98 10.74 10.47
N CYS A 41 -11.47 11.99 10.50
CA CYS A 41 -10.66 13.17 10.84
C CYS A 41 -10.44 13.35 12.35
N ARG A 42 -11.25 12.74 13.21
CA ARG A 42 -11.14 12.89 14.66
C ARG A 42 -9.82 12.32 15.20
N ARG A 43 -9.15 13.11 16.06
CA ARG A 43 -7.99 12.67 16.84
C ARG A 43 -8.42 12.26 18.24
N PRO A 44 -7.95 11.12 18.76
CA PRO A 44 -8.36 10.63 20.08
C PRO A 44 -7.75 11.44 21.23
N ALA A 45 -6.59 12.07 21.02
CA ALA A 45 -5.94 12.95 21.97
C ALA A 45 -4.96 13.89 21.25
N ARG A 46 -4.49 14.92 21.95
CA ARG A 46 -3.46 15.84 21.43
C ARG A 46 -2.21 15.06 21.02
N GLY A 47 -1.72 15.33 19.81
CA GLY A 47 -0.52 14.68 19.25
C GLY A 47 -0.73 13.22 18.81
N ARG A 48 -1.97 12.71 18.79
CA ARG A 48 -2.28 11.38 18.25
C ARG A 48 -2.80 11.46 16.82
N HIS A 49 -2.49 10.44 16.05
CA HIS A 49 -2.95 10.37 14.67
C HIS A 49 -4.44 10.10 14.57
N SER A 50 -5.08 10.71 13.58
CA SER A 50 -6.46 10.36 13.21
C SER A 50 -6.46 9.07 12.38
N ILE A 51 -7.65 8.47 12.23
CA ILE A 51 -7.80 7.29 11.36
C ILE A 51 -7.38 7.63 9.93
N TRP A 52 -7.69 8.85 9.47
CA TRP A 52 -7.31 9.30 8.14
C TRP A 52 -5.79 9.33 7.95
N GLU A 53 -5.06 9.87 8.91
CA GLU A 53 -3.59 9.89 8.89
C GLU A 53 -3.00 8.48 8.88
N LEU A 54 -3.57 7.57 9.68
CA LEU A 54 -3.15 6.15 9.73
C LEU A 54 -3.37 5.44 8.40
N VAL A 55 -4.48 5.69 7.73
CA VAL A 55 -4.78 5.08 6.43
C VAL A 55 -3.82 5.57 5.35
N VAL A 56 -3.54 6.87 5.31
CA VAL A 56 -2.59 7.44 4.34
C VAL A 56 -1.17 6.94 4.61
N HIS A 57 -0.77 6.85 5.88
CA HIS A 57 0.50 6.28 6.29
C HIS A 57 0.65 4.82 5.83
N ALA A 58 -0.37 3.99 6.05
CA ALA A 58 -0.38 2.60 5.59
C ALA A 58 -0.30 2.51 4.05
N ALA A 59 -1.00 3.38 3.33
CA ALA A 59 -0.94 3.45 1.87
C ALA A 59 0.47 3.81 1.37
N TYR A 60 1.13 4.76 2.04
CA TYR A 60 2.50 5.16 1.74
C TYR A 60 3.48 4.00 1.92
N TRP A 61 3.39 3.26 3.03
CA TRP A 61 4.28 2.13 3.27
C TRP A 61 3.99 0.92 2.35
N LYS A 62 2.71 0.64 2.05
CA LYS A 62 2.33 -0.34 1.01
C LYS A 62 2.99 0.01 -0.32
N TYR A 63 2.92 1.27 -0.74
CA TYR A 63 3.59 1.75 -1.94
C TYR A 63 5.11 1.57 -1.87
N ALA A 64 5.73 2.00 -0.77
CA ALA A 64 7.18 1.99 -0.59
C ALA A 64 7.78 0.59 -0.58
N VAL A 65 7.12 -0.38 0.05
CA VAL A 65 7.55 -1.79 0.10
C VAL A 65 7.34 -2.46 -1.26
N ARG A 66 6.14 -2.31 -1.86
CA ARG A 66 5.86 -2.86 -3.19
C ARG A 66 6.88 -2.39 -4.21
N ARG A 67 7.19 -1.10 -4.24
CA ARG A 67 8.16 -0.55 -5.21
C ARG A 67 9.54 -1.20 -5.07
N ARG A 68 9.98 -1.47 -3.83
CA ARG A 68 11.25 -2.14 -3.56
C ARG A 68 11.24 -3.59 -4.03
N LEU A 69 10.17 -4.32 -3.73
CA LEU A 69 10.01 -5.71 -4.16
C LEU A 69 9.93 -5.83 -5.69
N ALA A 70 9.18 -4.94 -6.34
CA ALA A 70 8.96 -4.95 -7.79
C ALA A 70 10.14 -4.45 -8.64
N GLY A 71 11.20 -3.88 -8.03
CA GLY A 71 12.30 -3.26 -8.76
C GLY A 71 11.88 -2.02 -9.58
N ASP A 72 10.72 -1.42 -9.30
CA ASP A 72 10.20 -0.28 -10.06
C ASP A 72 11.14 0.94 -9.93
N LYS A 73 11.38 1.64 -11.05
CA LYS A 73 12.12 2.91 -11.06
C LYS A 73 11.49 3.92 -10.10
N ARG A 74 12.30 4.81 -9.52
CA ARG A 74 11.90 5.77 -8.48
C ARG A 74 10.74 6.68 -8.95
N LYS A 75 9.49 6.33 -8.62
CA LYS A 75 8.29 7.17 -8.81
C LYS A 75 7.89 7.89 -7.51
N SER A 76 7.40 9.12 -7.51
CA SER A 76 6.87 9.71 -6.27
C SER A 76 5.60 8.99 -5.80
N PHE A 77 5.33 9.03 -4.49
CA PHE A 77 4.00 8.68 -3.99
C PHE A 77 3.00 9.75 -4.44
N ALA A 78 1.71 9.41 -4.53
CA ALA A 78 0.68 10.30 -5.07
C ALA A 78 0.48 11.59 -4.23
N LEU A 79 0.85 11.55 -2.95
CA LEU A 79 0.79 12.70 -2.05
C LEU A 79 2.20 13.24 -1.78
N THR A 80 2.34 14.56 -1.72
CA THR A 80 3.56 15.23 -1.30
C THR A 80 3.78 15.00 0.19
N GLY A 81 4.98 14.55 0.55
CA GLY A 81 5.36 14.23 1.93
C GLY A 81 6.02 12.86 2.05
N THR A 82 6.39 12.49 3.27
CA THR A 82 7.00 11.20 3.60
C THR A 82 6.49 10.72 4.95
N ASN A 83 6.34 9.40 5.11
CA ASN A 83 5.98 8.73 6.36
C ASN A 83 4.61 9.14 6.92
N TRP A 84 4.47 10.34 7.46
CA TRP A 84 3.24 10.88 8.05
C TRP A 84 2.74 12.07 7.25
N PHE A 85 1.42 12.09 7.03
CA PHE A 85 0.75 13.10 6.22
C PHE A 85 -0.34 13.72 7.06
N SER A 86 -0.12 14.94 7.56
CA SER A 86 -1.16 15.67 8.30
C SER A 86 -2.41 15.79 7.42
N ARG A 87 -3.58 15.54 8.03
CA ARG A 87 -4.89 15.67 7.39
C ARG A 87 -5.71 16.74 8.11
N PRO A 88 -6.66 17.38 7.40
CA PRO A 88 -7.50 18.41 7.99
C PRO A 88 -8.34 17.85 9.13
N ASP A 89 -8.63 18.72 10.09
CA ASP A 89 -9.51 18.44 11.23
C ASP A 89 -10.97 18.46 10.77
N GLU A 90 -11.23 19.21 9.69
CA GLU A 90 -12.53 19.31 9.05
C GLU A 90 -12.80 18.11 8.14
N PRO A 91 -13.97 17.46 8.28
CA PRO A 91 -14.33 16.34 7.43
C PRO A 91 -14.59 16.78 6.00
N SER A 92 -14.02 16.03 5.05
CA SER A 92 -14.28 16.21 3.62
C SER A 92 -14.39 14.85 2.95
N ALA A 93 -15.61 14.48 2.54
CA ALA A 93 -15.85 13.21 1.85
C ALA A 93 -15.09 13.08 0.52
N PRO A 94 -14.98 14.15 -0.31
CA PRO A 94 -14.16 14.09 -1.52
C PRO A 94 -12.68 13.86 -1.22
N ALA A 95 -12.10 14.60 -0.26
CA ALA A 95 -10.70 14.43 0.10
C ALA A 95 -10.44 13.05 0.74
N TRP A 96 -11.36 12.55 1.57
CA TRP A 96 -11.29 11.22 2.15
C TRP A 96 -11.24 10.14 1.06
N THR A 97 -12.16 10.22 0.10
CA THR A 97 -12.23 9.28 -1.01
C THR A 97 -10.95 9.31 -1.85
N GLN A 98 -10.42 10.51 -2.12
CA GLN A 98 -9.18 10.69 -2.86
C GLN A 98 -7.96 10.09 -2.14
N ASP A 99 -7.86 10.28 -0.83
CA ASP A 99 -6.72 9.84 -0.03
C ASP A 99 -6.74 8.34 0.29
N VAL A 100 -7.93 7.74 0.36
CA VAL A 100 -8.10 6.28 0.53
C VAL A 100 -7.84 5.53 -0.79
N ALA A 101 -8.04 6.18 -1.94
CA ALA A 101 -7.89 5.53 -3.24
C ALA A 101 -6.50 4.88 -3.44
N PRO A 102 -5.36 5.53 -3.11
CA PRO A 102 -4.04 4.87 -3.12
C PRO A 102 -3.95 3.58 -2.30
N ALA A 103 -4.58 3.52 -1.12
CA ALA A 103 -4.61 2.31 -0.28
C ALA A 103 -5.37 1.18 -0.98
N ALA A 104 -6.44 1.54 -1.69
CA ALA A 104 -7.34 0.65 -2.42
C ALA A 104 -6.87 0.28 -3.84
N ARG A 105 -5.76 0.86 -4.33
CA ARG A 105 -5.24 0.55 -5.66
C ARG A 105 -4.61 -0.84 -5.66
N ARG A 106 -5.14 -1.67 -6.58
CA ARG A 106 -4.60 -2.98 -6.91
C ARG A 106 -3.17 -2.85 -7.38
N VAL A 107 -2.32 -3.72 -6.84
CA VAL A 107 -1.01 -3.97 -7.40
C VAL A 107 -1.26 -4.59 -8.77
N GLY A 108 -1.03 -3.82 -9.83
CA GLY A 108 -1.14 -4.32 -11.20
C GLY A 108 -0.28 -5.57 -11.35
N ARG A 109 -0.83 -6.61 -11.98
CA ARG A 109 -0.16 -7.89 -12.21
C ARG A 109 1.16 -7.63 -12.96
N GLN A 110 2.30 -7.84 -12.30
CA GLN A 110 3.58 -7.88 -12.98
C GLN A 110 3.78 -9.31 -13.50
N SER A 111 3.40 -9.53 -14.76
CA SER A 111 3.89 -10.67 -15.53
C SER A 111 5.16 -10.22 -16.25
N GLN A 112 6.31 -10.55 -15.67
CA GLN A 112 7.62 -10.74 -16.33
C GLN A 112 8.71 -10.78 -15.25
N HIS A 113 8.91 -11.94 -14.63
CA HIS A 113 10.23 -12.34 -14.12
C HIS A 113 10.58 -13.65 -14.84
N ALA A 114 10.80 -13.54 -16.14
CA ALA A 114 11.41 -14.61 -16.91
C ALA A 114 12.93 -14.39 -16.88
N GLY A 115 13.63 -15.43 -16.41
CA GLY A 115 15.04 -15.77 -16.64
C GLY A 115 16.01 -14.65 -16.98
N GLY A 116 16.88 -14.32 -16.03
CA GLY A 116 18.01 -13.44 -16.27
C GLY A 116 19.16 -13.67 -15.30
N ALA A 117 19.42 -14.93 -14.90
CA ALA A 117 20.72 -15.29 -14.34
C ALA A 117 21.59 -15.77 -15.52
N ALA A 118 22.14 -14.81 -16.25
CA ALA A 118 23.18 -15.06 -17.22
C ALA A 118 24.34 -15.80 -16.53
N ALA A 119 24.79 -16.86 -17.19
CA ALA A 119 26.03 -17.56 -16.89
C ALA A 119 27.14 -16.55 -16.61
N ARG A 120 27.76 -16.65 -15.44
CA ARG A 120 29.06 -16.03 -15.21
C ARG A 120 30.07 -16.92 -15.90
N ASP A 121 30.35 -16.57 -17.15
CA ASP A 121 31.44 -17.13 -17.92
C ASP A 121 32.77 -16.89 -17.21
N CYS A 122 33.57 -17.94 -17.23
CA CYS A 122 34.97 -18.02 -16.85
C CYS A 122 35.78 -16.88 -17.47
N VAL A 123 36.75 -16.36 -16.70
CA VAL A 123 37.94 -15.66 -17.22
C VAL A 123 39.14 -16.30 -16.49
N PRO A 124 40.23 -16.61 -17.21
CA PRO A 124 41.24 -17.60 -16.82
C PRO A 124 42.14 -17.18 -15.65
#